data_AF-A0A350YZ42-F1
#
_entry.id   AF-A0A350YZ42-F1
#
_cell.length_a   1.000
_cell.length_b   1.000
_cell.length_c   1.000
_cell.angle_alpha   90.00
_cell.angle_beta   90.00
_cell.angle_gamma   90.00
#
_symmetry.space_group_name_H-M   'P 1'
#
loop_
_entity.id
_entity.type
_entity.pdbx_description
1 polymer ?
#
loop_
_entity_poly.entity_id
_entity_poly.type
_entity_poly.pdbx_seq_one_letter_code
_entity_poly.pdbx_strand_id
1 'polypeptide(L)'
;MKLFSKILIFFIAFSFMSSCSDYLDVVPDNTLTLEDLFKTEEEAWNALAKVYSFMPRIDLTHETMWTAGDEWIGRLDLNEQTGNLRGIRLMRGLQSASDPILGTWSGTSAGKPLYRAIRQANVFLSLIDNVPDMTEQEKNNW
;
A
#
# COMPACT_ATOMS: atom_id res chain seq x y z
N MET A 1 53.41 -38.72 6.61
CA MET A 1 51.93 -38.82 6.72
C MET A 1 51.32 -37.72 7.60
N LYS A 2 51.77 -37.51 8.85
CA LYS A 2 51.19 -36.49 9.75
C LYS A 2 51.33 -35.04 9.26
N LEU A 3 52.41 -34.71 8.55
CA LEU A 3 52.62 -33.37 7.96
C LEU A 3 51.66 -33.09 6.80
N PHE A 4 51.40 -34.11 5.96
CA PHE A 4 50.51 -34.02 4.81
C PHE A 4 49.04 -33.85 5.24
N SER A 5 48.64 -34.55 6.30
CA SER A 5 47.31 -34.39 6.91
C SER A 5 47.10 -32.98 7.50
N LYS A 6 48.14 -32.38 8.12
CA LYS A 6 48.06 -30.98 8.60
C LYS A 6 47.91 -29.97 7.47
N ILE A 7 48.62 -30.17 6.36
CA ILE A 7 48.53 -29.31 5.16
C ILE A 7 47.14 -29.40 4.52
N LEU A 8 46.58 -30.62 4.45
CA LEU A 8 45.23 -30.85 3.91
C LEU A 8 44.15 -30.16 4.76
N ILE A 9 44.25 -30.26 6.09
CA ILE A 9 43.32 -29.59 7.02
C ILE A 9 43.40 -28.07 6.87
N PHE A 10 44.60 -27.53 6.68
CA PHE A 10 44.80 -26.09 6.45
C PHE A 10 44.18 -25.62 5.13
N PHE A 11 44.31 -26.41 4.06
CA PHE A 11 43.72 -26.09 2.76
C PHE A 11 42.19 -26.14 2.78
N ILE A 12 41.61 -27.11 3.49
CA ILE A 12 40.16 -27.22 3.68
C ILE A 12 39.64 -26.04 4.51
N ALA A 13 40.32 -25.67 5.59
CA ALA A 13 39.95 -24.51 6.39
C ALA A 13 40.00 -23.19 5.58
N PHE A 14 40.97 -23.03 4.68
CA PHE A 14 41.08 -21.86 3.82
C PHE A 14 39.96 -21.76 2.78
N SER A 15 39.43 -22.91 2.31
CA SER A 15 38.33 -22.95 1.34
C SER A 15 36.97 -22.48 1.89
N PHE A 16 36.80 -22.47 3.23
CA PHE A 16 35.60 -21.91 3.86
C PHE A 16 35.65 -20.39 4.07
N MET A 17 36.80 -19.74 3.84
CA MET A 17 36.94 -18.28 3.96
C MET A 17 36.55 -17.53 2.67
N SER A 18 36.37 -18.22 1.54
CA SER A 18 35.94 -17.61 0.27
C SER A 18 34.42 -17.71 0.07
N SER A 19 33.64 -17.37 1.10
CA SER A 19 32.18 -17.19 0.93
C SER A 19 31.94 -15.88 0.19
N CYS A 20 31.37 -15.96 -1.01
CA CYS A 20 31.00 -14.81 -1.82
C CYS A 20 29.71 -14.22 -1.23
N SER A 21 29.83 -13.37 -0.19
CA SER A 21 28.68 -12.71 0.46
C SER A 21 27.85 -11.89 -0.52
N ASP A 22 28.53 -11.23 -1.46
CA ASP A 22 27.92 -10.18 -2.28
C ASP A 22 27.19 -10.73 -3.53
N TYR A 23 27.29 -12.04 -3.80
CA TYR A 23 26.63 -12.66 -4.96
C TYR A 23 25.10 -12.77 -4.79
N LEU A 24 24.61 -12.85 -3.55
CA LEU A 24 23.17 -12.89 -3.28
C LEU A 24 22.55 -11.49 -3.07
N ASP A 25 23.37 -10.47 -2.81
CA ASP A 25 22.94 -9.09 -2.58
C ASP A 25 22.84 -8.29 -3.90
N VAL A 26 22.32 -8.94 -4.94
CA VAL A 26 22.05 -8.27 -6.23
C VAL A 26 20.63 -7.72 -6.19
N VAL A 27 20.49 -6.53 -5.60
CA VAL A 27 19.28 -5.72 -5.77
C VAL A 27 19.32 -5.13 -7.19
N PRO A 28 18.27 -5.25 -8.01
CA PRO A 28 18.24 -4.63 -9.33
C PRO A 28 18.47 -3.12 -9.23
N ASP A 29 19.32 -2.56 -10.09
CA ASP A 29 19.75 -1.15 -10.06
C ASP A 29 18.60 -0.10 -10.16
N ASN A 30 17.35 -0.53 -10.35
CA ASN A 30 16.18 0.34 -10.53
C ASN A 30 15.03 0.04 -9.54
N THR A 31 15.31 -0.50 -8.35
CA THR A 31 14.26 -0.63 -7.33
C THR A 31 14.08 0.67 -6.57
N LEU A 32 12.88 1.24 -6.65
CA LEU A 32 12.49 2.39 -5.84
C LEU A 32 12.36 1.96 -4.38
N THR A 33 13.17 2.52 -3.50
CA THR A 33 13.10 2.33 -2.05
C THR A 33 12.10 3.31 -1.43
N LEU A 34 11.77 3.11 -0.15
CA LEU A 34 10.86 4.03 0.55
C LEU A 34 11.52 5.39 0.76
N GLU A 35 12.82 5.37 1.05
CA GLU A 35 13.66 6.54 1.27
C GLU A 35 13.81 7.39 0.01
N ASP A 36 13.77 6.75 -1.17
CA ASP A 36 13.78 7.45 -2.45
C ASP A 36 12.57 8.38 -2.62
N LEU A 37 11.44 8.10 -1.98
CA LEU A 37 10.25 8.96 -2.05
C LEU A 37 10.39 10.28 -1.26
N PHE A 38 11.47 10.44 -0.49
CA PHE A 38 11.72 11.60 0.37
C PHE A 38 13.07 12.26 0.09
N LYS A 39 13.66 12.05 -1.10
CA LYS A 39 14.93 12.65 -1.49
C LYS A 39 14.79 14.08 -2.02
N THR A 40 13.64 14.40 -2.61
CA THR A 40 13.34 15.70 -3.21
C THR A 40 11.93 16.15 -2.85
N GLU A 41 11.69 17.46 -2.93
CA GLU A 41 10.38 18.06 -2.70
C GLU A 41 9.33 17.48 -3.67
N GLU A 42 9.69 17.32 -4.95
CA GLU A 42 8.80 16.78 -5.98
C GLU A 42 8.35 15.34 -5.64
N GLU A 43 9.27 14.49 -5.19
CA GLU A 43 8.94 13.11 -4.76
C GLU A 43 8.06 13.10 -3.50
N ALA A 44 8.31 14.01 -2.56
CA ALA A 44 7.47 14.15 -1.37
C ALA A 44 6.03 14.58 -1.74
N TRP A 45 5.85 15.50 -2.68
CA TRP A 45 4.53 15.86 -3.22
C TRP A 45 3.85 14.67 -3.91
N ASN A 46 4.60 13.88 -4.67
CA ASN A 46 4.08 12.66 -5.28
C ASN A 46 3.65 11.62 -4.22
N ALA A 47 4.42 11.46 -3.15
CA ALA A 47 4.07 10.62 -2.01
C ALA A 47 2.77 11.11 -1.33
N LEU A 48 2.62 12.41 -1.16
CA LEU A 48 1.40 13.01 -0.63
C LEU A 48 0.19 12.79 -1.54
N ALA A 49 0.34 13.02 -2.85
CA ALA A 49 -0.69 12.75 -3.84
C ALA A 49 -1.13 11.28 -3.79
N LYS A 50 -0.19 10.36 -3.53
CA LYS A 50 -0.49 8.95 -3.33
C LYS A 50 -1.34 8.72 -2.08
N VAL A 51 -1.05 9.37 -0.95
CA VAL A 51 -1.89 9.29 0.26
C VAL A 51 -3.31 9.76 -0.04
N TYR A 52 -3.47 10.93 -0.68
CA TYR A 52 -4.79 11.45 -1.06
C TYR A 52 -5.53 10.58 -2.08
N SER A 53 -4.83 9.80 -2.91
CA SER A 53 -5.46 8.88 -3.88
C SER A 53 -6.32 7.78 -3.22
N PHE A 54 -6.16 7.55 -1.91
CA PHE A 54 -6.99 6.64 -1.14
C PHE A 54 -8.31 7.24 -0.67
N MET A 55 -8.51 8.57 -0.79
CA MET A 55 -9.77 9.19 -0.41
C MET A 55 -10.94 8.50 -1.12
N PRO A 56 -12.03 8.19 -0.40
CA PRO A 56 -13.22 7.61 -1.00
C PRO A 56 -13.75 8.49 -2.14
N ARG A 57 -14.05 7.88 -3.28
CA ARG A 57 -14.63 8.57 -4.44
C ARG A 57 -16.12 8.77 -4.24
N ILE A 58 -16.46 9.78 -3.43
CA ILE A 58 -17.84 10.07 -3.05
C ILE A 58 -18.73 10.49 -4.22
N ASP A 59 -18.13 10.87 -5.35
CA ASP A 59 -18.79 11.24 -6.60
C ASP A 59 -19.36 10.04 -7.36
N LEU A 60 -18.86 8.82 -7.10
CA LEU A 60 -19.26 7.63 -7.83
C LEU A 60 -20.51 6.98 -7.22
N THR A 61 -21.69 7.29 -7.76
CA THR A 61 -22.99 6.77 -7.29
C THR A 61 -23.04 5.24 -7.15
N HIS A 62 -22.31 4.50 -7.98
CA HIS A 62 -22.30 3.04 -7.96
C HIS A 62 -21.40 2.43 -6.86
N GLU A 63 -20.46 3.20 -6.33
CA GLU A 63 -19.45 2.78 -5.34
C GLU A 63 -19.68 3.39 -3.95
N THR A 64 -20.81 4.08 -3.77
CA THR A 64 -21.08 4.93 -2.60
C THR A 64 -22.45 4.66 -2.00
N MET A 65 -22.72 5.32 -0.88
CA MET A 65 -23.97 5.26 -0.14
C MET A 65 -25.10 6.14 -0.73
N TRP A 66 -24.90 6.77 -1.89
CA TRP A 66 -25.88 7.68 -2.51
C TRP A 66 -27.29 7.08 -2.68
N THR A 67 -27.38 5.77 -2.89
CA THR A 67 -28.65 5.04 -3.07
C THR A 67 -29.01 4.16 -1.87
N ALA A 68 -28.36 4.40 -0.73
CA ALA A 68 -28.60 3.68 0.52
C ALA A 68 -29.49 4.47 1.50
N GLY A 69 -30.23 5.47 1.01
CA GLY A 69 -31.19 6.25 1.77
C GLY A 69 -32.62 6.01 1.28
N ASP A 70 -33.58 6.49 2.05
CA ASP A 70 -35.02 6.37 1.73
C ASP A 70 -35.45 7.35 0.62
N GLU A 71 -34.59 8.29 0.24
CA GLU A 71 -34.80 9.25 -0.85
C GLU A 71 -34.81 8.57 -2.23
N TRP A 72 -34.24 7.36 -2.33
CA TRP A 72 -34.16 6.60 -3.58
C TRP A 72 -34.63 5.16 -3.40
N ILE A 73 -35.77 4.82 -4.03
CA ILE A 73 -36.29 3.45 -4.07
C ILE A 73 -35.97 2.85 -5.43
N GLY A 74 -35.01 1.92 -5.45
CA GLY A 74 -34.65 1.16 -6.63
C GLY A 74 -35.79 0.27 -7.13
N ARG A 75 -35.88 0.08 -8.45
CA ARG A 75 -36.84 -0.89 -9.01
C ARG A 75 -36.51 -2.31 -8.53
N LEU A 76 -37.54 -3.07 -8.16
CA LEU A 76 -37.40 -4.43 -7.62
C LEU A 76 -36.80 -5.43 -8.64
N ASP A 77 -36.94 -5.14 -9.94
CA ASP A 77 -36.51 -5.95 -11.07
C ASP A 77 -35.07 -5.68 -11.53
N LEU A 78 -34.37 -4.69 -10.97
CA LEU A 78 -33.04 -4.21 -11.43
C LEU A 78 -31.86 -5.17 -11.14
N ASN A 79 -32.13 -6.44 -10.91
CA ASN A 79 -31.37 -7.25 -9.96
C ASN A 79 -30.21 -8.08 -10.53
N GLU A 80 -29.84 -7.91 -11.80
CA GLU A 80 -28.83 -8.77 -12.44
C GLU A 80 -27.42 -8.16 -12.46
N GLN A 81 -27.28 -6.84 -12.36
CA GLN A 81 -25.96 -6.19 -12.40
C GLN A 81 -25.44 -5.84 -11.00
N THR A 82 -24.69 -6.76 -10.42
CA THR A 82 -24.12 -6.65 -9.06
C THR A 82 -23.16 -5.47 -8.87
N GLY A 83 -22.61 -4.92 -9.95
CA GLY A 83 -21.65 -3.82 -9.92
C GLY A 83 -22.26 -2.42 -9.77
N ASN A 84 -23.54 -2.24 -10.11
CA ASN A 84 -24.18 -0.92 -10.19
C ASN A 84 -25.11 -0.67 -9.00
N LEU A 85 -25.18 0.59 -8.58
CA LEU A 85 -26.11 1.10 -7.56
C LEU A 85 -26.09 0.26 -6.28
N ARG A 86 -24.88 -0.02 -5.80
CA ARG A 86 -24.62 -0.90 -4.66
C ARG A 86 -25.35 -0.50 -3.39
N GLY A 87 -25.62 0.80 -3.19
CA GLY A 87 -26.43 1.30 -2.08
C GLY A 87 -27.84 0.68 -2.00
N ILE A 88 -28.49 0.43 -3.14
CA ILE A 88 -29.82 -0.22 -3.18
C ILE A 88 -29.77 -1.64 -2.59
N ARG A 89 -28.66 -2.36 -2.83
CA ARG A 89 -28.47 -3.72 -2.30
C ARG A 89 -28.32 -3.71 -0.78
N LEU A 90 -27.73 -2.65 -0.22
CA LEU A 90 -27.64 -2.45 1.23
C LEU A 90 -29.03 -2.32 1.86
N MET A 91 -29.90 -1.49 1.25
CA MET A 91 -31.29 -1.30 1.72
C MET A 91 -32.14 -2.57 1.68
N ARG A 92 -31.76 -3.52 0.82
CA ARG A 92 -32.44 -4.83 0.71
C ARG A 92 -31.91 -5.88 1.68
N GLY A 93 -30.98 -5.52 2.56
CA GLY A 93 -30.39 -6.44 3.54
C GLY A 93 -29.46 -7.47 2.90
N LEU A 94 -28.97 -7.25 1.66
CA LEU A 94 -28.07 -8.18 0.97
C LEU A 94 -26.60 -8.04 1.41
N GLN A 95 -26.37 -7.46 2.59
CA GLN A 95 -25.04 -7.22 3.11
C GLN A 95 -24.38 -8.53 3.57
N SER A 96 -23.07 -8.64 3.37
CA SER A 96 -22.27 -9.75 3.89
C SER A 96 -21.20 -9.23 4.85
N ALA A 97 -20.95 -9.97 5.93
CA ALA A 97 -19.87 -9.67 6.87
C ALA A 97 -18.48 -9.99 6.28
N SER A 98 -18.39 -10.99 5.40
CA SER A 98 -17.13 -11.42 4.77
C SER A 98 -16.77 -10.60 3.53
N ASP A 99 -17.77 -10.09 2.81
CA ASP A 99 -17.59 -9.20 1.66
C ASP A 99 -18.60 -8.03 1.73
N PRO A 100 -18.30 -7.01 2.56
CA PRO A 100 -19.17 -5.85 2.66
C PRO A 100 -19.29 -5.12 1.31
N ILE A 101 -20.53 -4.86 0.88
CA ILE A 101 -20.87 -4.25 -0.43
C ILE A 101 -20.14 -2.91 -0.65
N LEU A 102 -20.03 -2.10 0.41
CA LEU A 102 -19.32 -0.82 0.48
C LEU A 102 -18.20 -0.90 1.54
N GLY A 103 -17.30 -1.88 1.41
CA GLY A 103 -16.25 -2.19 2.38
C GLY A 103 -15.07 -1.21 2.39
N THR A 104 -15.29 0.07 2.68
CA THR A 104 -14.26 1.12 2.63
C THR A 104 -13.20 1.03 3.73
N TRP A 105 -13.40 0.21 4.77
CA TRP A 105 -12.36 -0.01 5.77
C TRP A 105 -11.33 -1.04 5.31
N SER A 106 -11.82 -2.20 4.86
CA SER A 106 -11.02 -3.31 4.34
C SER A 106 -10.55 -3.11 2.90
N GLY A 107 -11.24 -2.27 2.13
CA GLY A 107 -11.06 -2.14 0.68
C GLY A 107 -11.66 -3.28 -0.12
N THR A 108 -12.72 -3.91 0.38
CA THR A 108 -13.43 -4.97 -0.33
C THR A 108 -14.49 -4.38 -1.25
N SER A 109 -14.84 -5.13 -2.30
CA SER A 109 -15.91 -4.77 -3.22
C SER A 109 -15.66 -3.41 -3.89
N ALA A 110 -16.46 -2.37 -3.62
CA ALA A 110 -16.30 -1.04 -4.19
C ALA A 110 -15.57 -0.04 -3.26
N GLY A 111 -15.18 -0.48 -2.06
CA GLY A 111 -14.53 0.38 -1.08
C GLY A 111 -13.06 0.64 -1.39
N LYS A 112 -12.59 1.86 -1.12
CA LYS A 112 -11.15 2.15 -1.00
C LYS A 112 -10.60 1.53 0.29
N PRO A 113 -9.35 1.06 0.39
CA PRO A 113 -8.82 0.44 1.61
C PRO A 113 -8.32 1.49 2.63
N LEU A 114 -9.19 2.06 3.47
CA LEU A 114 -8.81 3.13 4.40
C LEU A 114 -7.77 2.73 5.44
N TYR A 115 -7.76 1.48 5.94
CA TYR A 115 -6.69 1.06 6.87
C TYR A 115 -5.31 1.08 6.21
N ARG A 116 -5.23 0.77 4.91
CA ARG A 116 -3.98 0.90 4.15
C ARG A 116 -3.62 2.38 3.94
N ALA A 117 -4.61 3.22 3.68
CA ALA A 117 -4.44 4.66 3.54
C ALA A 117 -3.84 5.29 4.80
N ILE A 118 -4.42 5.00 5.97
CA ILE A 118 -3.93 5.50 7.27
C ILE A 118 -2.50 5.06 7.51
N ARG A 119 -2.16 3.79 7.20
CA ARG A 119 -0.78 3.31 7.33
C ARG A 119 0.18 4.09 6.43
N GLN A 120 -0.21 4.37 5.18
CA GLN A 120 0.62 5.15 4.27
C GLN A 120 0.76 6.61 4.70
N ALA A 121 -0.30 7.22 5.23
CA ALA A 121 -0.25 8.55 5.83
C ALA A 121 0.74 8.58 7.01
N ASN A 122 0.69 7.58 7.90
CA ASN A 122 1.63 7.49 9.01
C ASN A 122 3.09 7.34 8.55
N VAL A 123 3.33 6.55 7.50
CA VAL A 123 4.68 6.42 6.91
C VAL A 123 5.14 7.76 6.34
N PHE A 124 4.27 8.47 5.62
CA PHE A 124 4.56 9.80 5.09
C PHE A 124 4.92 10.79 6.20
N LEU A 125 4.08 10.89 7.24
CA LEU A 125 4.32 11.78 8.38
C LEU A 125 5.60 11.43 9.15
N SER A 126 6.00 10.16 9.18
CA SER A 126 7.25 9.75 9.85
C SER A 126 8.53 10.10 9.09
N LEU A 127 8.43 10.43 7.79
CA LEU A 127 9.58 10.59 6.90
C LEU A 127 9.68 11.98 6.25
N ILE A 128 8.59 12.75 6.21
CA ILE A 128 8.54 14.07 5.56
C ILE A 128 9.56 15.06 6.13
N ASP A 129 9.92 14.93 7.41
CA ASP A 129 10.93 15.76 8.04
C ASP A 129 12.34 15.57 7.47
N ASN A 130 12.61 14.41 6.85
CA ASN A 130 13.92 14.07 6.28
C ASN A 130 14.18 14.68 4.90
N VAL A 131 13.17 15.31 4.27
CA VAL A 131 13.32 15.91 2.95
C VAL A 131 14.22 17.15 3.03
N PRO A 132 15.38 17.17 2.32
CA PRO A 132 16.40 18.18 2.54
C PRO A 132 16.09 19.55 1.91
N ASP A 133 15.27 19.59 0.86
CA ASP A 133 14.97 20.76 0.03
C ASP A 133 13.63 21.44 0.38
N MET A 134 13.10 21.20 1.59
CA MET A 134 11.86 21.82 2.09
C MET A 134 12.10 22.70 3.31
N THR A 135 11.40 23.83 3.36
CA THR A 135 11.40 24.71 4.54
C THR A 135 10.64 24.08 5.71
N GLU A 136 10.98 24.50 6.93
CA GLU A 136 10.26 24.07 8.14
C GLU A 136 8.76 24.46 8.09
N GLN A 137 8.44 25.59 7.47
CA GLN A 137 7.06 26.02 7.28
C GLN A 137 6.29 25.08 6.35
N GLU A 138 6.88 24.63 5.25
CA GLU A 138 6.27 23.65 4.36
C GLU A 138 6.05 22.32 5.06
N LYS A 139 7.06 21.83 5.79
CA LYS A 139 6.97 20.61 6.60
C LYS A 139 5.87 20.66 7.67
N ASN A 140 5.64 21.82 8.26
CA ASN A 140 4.58 22.02 9.27
C ASN A 140 3.15 22.12 8.69
N ASN A 141 2.99 22.29 7.36
CA ASN A 141 1.67 22.41 6.75
C ASN A 141 0.98 21.05 6.52
N TRP A 142 1.70 19.94 6.64
CA TRP A 142 1.20 18.58 6.45
C TRP A 142 0.56 18.01 7.71
#